data_AF-A0A1Q6LB65-F1
#
_entry.id   AF-A0A1Q6LB65-F1
#
_cell.length_a   1.000
_cell.length_b   1.000
_cell.length_c   1.000
_cell.angle_alpha   90.00
_cell.angle_beta   90.00
_cell.angle_gamma   90.00
#
_symmetry.space_group_name_H-M   'P 1'
#
loop_
_entity.id
_entity.type
_entity.pdbx_description
1 polymer ?
#
loop_
_entity_poly.entity_id
_entity_poly.type
_entity_poly.pdbx_seq_one_letter_code
_entity_poly.pdbx_strand_id
1 'polypeptide(L)'
;MNKEIKNNIIEANGDIFKIFISMYDCMENNFAKEEDIKLYKKIFENLKTSEDSKIFKKFIEEKPKKIKDFYEYIDTSKLRINSNEDLETVEKILFTITAKAIVMRFKYDSKEKAREEYLKQIEYLKYGILKQ
;
A
#
# COMPACT_ATOMS: atom_id res chain seq x y z
N MET A 1 13.75 2.80 7.72
CA MET A 1 13.03 1.72 7.03
C MET A 1 14.00 0.58 6.67
N ASN A 2 14.40 -0.28 7.62
CA ASN A 2 15.69 -0.99 7.50
C ASN A 2 15.81 -2.45 8.06
N LYS A 3 14.78 -3.09 8.62
CA LYS A 3 14.86 -4.53 9.01
C LYS A 3 13.52 -5.26 8.92
N GLU A 4 12.44 -4.65 9.43
CA GLU A 4 11.08 -5.20 9.35
C GLU A 4 10.62 -5.48 7.91
N ILE A 5 10.82 -4.54 6.98
CA ILE A 5 10.41 -4.76 5.58
C ILE A 5 11.14 -5.95 4.96
N LYS A 6 12.43 -6.12 5.24
CA LYS A 6 13.20 -7.25 4.72
C LYS A 6 12.72 -8.58 5.31
N ASN A 7 12.40 -8.60 6.61
CA ASN A 7 11.82 -9.78 7.26
C ASN A 7 10.43 -10.09 6.70
N ASN A 8 9.58 -9.09 6.50
CA ASN A 8 8.26 -9.26 5.91
C ASN A 8 8.32 -9.82 4.49
N ILE A 9 9.32 -9.43 3.69
CA ILE A 9 9.54 -9.98 2.34
C ILE A 9 9.95 -11.46 2.41
N ILE A 10 10.85 -11.80 3.33
CA ILE A 10 11.32 -13.18 3.55
C ILE A 10 10.15 -14.05 4.07
N GLU A 11 9.40 -13.57 5.05
CA GLU A 11 8.25 -14.27 5.65
C GLU A 11 7.07 -14.40 4.68
N ALA A 12 6.92 -13.46 3.74
CA ALA A 12 5.91 -13.54 2.69
C ALA A 12 6.27 -14.55 1.59
N ASN A 13 7.46 -15.17 1.60
CA ASN A 13 7.99 -16.02 0.54
C ASN A 13 7.87 -15.35 -0.85
N GLY A 14 8.12 -14.03 -0.93
CA GLY A 14 8.04 -13.29 -2.18
C GLY A 14 6.63 -12.99 -2.69
N ASP A 15 5.57 -13.27 -1.92
CA ASP A 15 4.20 -12.87 -2.29
C ASP A 15 4.05 -11.34 -2.19
N ILE A 16 4.03 -10.69 -3.35
CA ILE A 16 3.94 -9.23 -3.46
C ILE A 16 2.69 -8.66 -2.76
N PHE A 17 1.56 -9.36 -2.80
CA PHE A 17 0.34 -8.87 -2.14
C PHE A 17 0.48 -8.91 -0.62
N LYS A 18 1.05 -9.98 -0.07
CA LYS A 18 1.34 -10.06 1.37
C LYS A 18 2.33 -8.98 1.81
N ILE A 19 3.36 -8.71 1.02
CA ILE A 19 4.32 -7.64 1.30
C ILE A 19 3.62 -6.28 1.46
N PHE A 20 2.73 -5.93 0.53
CA PHE A 20 1.99 -4.67 0.59
C PHE A 20 0.91 -4.64 1.69
N ILE A 21 0.32 -5.79 2.05
CA ILE A 21 -0.56 -5.89 3.23
C ILE A 21 0.23 -5.64 4.51
N SER A 22 1.38 -6.29 4.69
CA SER A 22 2.25 -6.07 5.85
C SER A 22 2.77 -4.63 5.90
N MET A 23 3.03 -4.01 4.74
CA MET A 23 3.42 -2.60 4.67
C MET A 23 2.29 -1.68 5.15
N TYR A 24 1.04 -1.94 4.74
CA TYR A 24 -0.13 -1.22 5.24
C TYR A 24 -0.26 -1.36 6.76
N ASP A 25 -0.21 -2.58 7.28
CA ASP A 25 -0.37 -2.87 8.72
C ASP A 25 0.75 -2.21 9.54
N CYS A 26 2.00 -2.29 9.07
CA CYS A 26 3.14 -1.63 9.69
C CYS A 26 2.99 -0.10 9.69
N MET A 27 2.55 0.50 8.58
CA MET A 27 2.34 1.94 8.50
C MET A 27 1.22 2.37 9.44
N GLU A 28 0.08 1.68 9.46
CA GLU A 28 -1.01 2.02 10.38
C GLU A 28 -0.53 2.03 11.83
N ASN A 29 0.15 0.96 12.27
CA ASN A 29 0.62 0.83 13.64
C ASN A 29 1.65 1.90 14.01
N ASN A 30 2.41 2.41 13.04
CA ASN A 30 3.43 3.43 13.24
C ASN A 30 2.91 4.87 13.08
N PHE A 31 1.72 5.08 12.50
CA PHE A 31 1.13 6.41 12.27
C PHE A 31 0.38 7.00 13.49
N ALA A 32 0.52 6.41 14.68
CA ALA A 32 -0.40 6.70 15.79
C ALA A 32 0.29 7.11 17.10
N LYS A 33 0.51 8.42 17.30
CA LYS A 33 0.08 9.06 18.54
C LYS A 33 -1.34 9.58 18.33
N GLU A 34 -2.25 9.44 19.30
CA GLU A 34 -3.65 9.88 19.18
C GLU A 34 -3.81 11.34 18.75
N GLU A 35 -2.86 12.18 19.13
CA GLU A 35 -2.81 13.61 18.79
C GLU A 35 -2.62 13.83 17.29
N ASP A 36 -1.76 13.04 16.64
CA ASP A 36 -1.50 13.09 15.21
C ASP A 36 -2.72 12.62 14.41
N ILE A 37 -3.43 11.59 14.91
CA ILE A 37 -4.67 11.08 14.29
C ILE A 37 -5.75 12.16 14.23
N LYS A 38 -5.96 12.94 15.30
CA LYS A 38 -6.95 14.03 15.31
C LYS A 38 -6.58 15.15 14.34
N LEU A 39 -5.29 15.49 14.26
CA LEU A 39 -4.77 16.47 13.31
C LEU A 39 -4.98 15.98 11.87
N TYR A 40 -4.60 14.75 11.54
CA TYR A 40 -4.80 14.15 10.23
C TYR A 40 -6.27 14.06 9.86
N LYS A 41 -7.14 13.62 10.77
CA LYS A 41 -8.57 13.55 10.53
C LYS A 41 -9.14 14.92 10.16
N LYS A 42 -8.78 15.98 10.89
CA LYS A 42 -9.19 17.35 10.59
C LYS A 42 -8.64 17.87 9.25
N ILE A 43 -7.43 17.45 8.86
CA ILE A 43 -6.85 17.78 7.55
C ILE A 43 -7.61 17.03 6.43
N PHE A 44 -7.85 15.73 6.59
CA PHE A 44 -8.48 14.87 5.57
C PHE A 44 -10.00 15.02 5.44
N GLU A 45 -10.70 15.46 6.48
CA GLU A 45 -12.12 15.85 6.39
C GLU A 45 -12.32 17.09 5.53
N ASN A 46 -11.33 17.99 5.47
CA ASN A 46 -11.40 19.25 4.72
C ASN A 46 -10.75 19.18 3.33
N LEU A 47 -10.02 18.11 3.01
CA LEU A 47 -9.38 17.90 1.71
C LEU A 47 -10.42 17.49 0.63
N LYS A 48 -10.52 18.29 -0.44
CA LYS A 48 -11.28 17.92 -1.65
C LYS A 48 -10.49 16.90 -2.48
N THR A 49 -11.16 16.04 -3.24
CA THR A 49 -10.58 14.95 -4.06
C THR A 49 -9.46 15.38 -5.02
N SER A 50 -9.36 16.66 -5.37
CA SER A 50 -8.26 17.20 -6.19
C SER A 50 -6.97 17.46 -5.38
N GLU A 51 -7.06 17.74 -4.08
CA GLU A 51 -5.92 17.96 -3.18
C GLU A 51 -5.33 16.68 -2.61
N ASP A 52 -6.12 15.59 -2.60
CA ASP A 52 -5.64 14.22 -2.35
C ASP A 52 -4.36 13.98 -3.16
N SER A 53 -4.34 14.41 -4.42
CA SER A 53 -3.22 14.24 -5.36
C SER A 53 -1.90 14.86 -4.92
N LYS A 54 -1.89 15.98 -4.17
CA LYS A 54 -0.64 16.69 -3.80
C LYS A 54 0.06 16.04 -2.62
N ILE A 55 -0.70 15.62 -1.60
CA ILE A 55 -0.17 14.85 -0.48
C ILE A 55 0.28 13.49 -0.99
N PHE A 56 -0.53 12.86 -1.84
CA PHE A 56 -0.15 11.63 -2.56
C PHE A 56 1.15 11.78 -3.33
N LYS A 57 1.30 12.89 -4.07
CA LYS A 57 2.49 13.17 -4.86
C LYS A 57 3.73 13.21 -3.99
N LYS A 58 3.66 13.84 -2.82
CA LYS A 58 4.80 13.93 -1.89
C LYS A 58 5.19 12.55 -1.34
N PHE A 59 4.22 11.69 -1.01
CA PHE A 59 4.47 10.30 -0.61
C PHE A 59 5.02 9.42 -1.74
N ILE A 60 4.58 9.65 -2.99
CA ILE A 60 5.05 8.92 -4.18
C ILE A 60 6.43 9.42 -4.66
N GLU A 61 6.69 10.72 -4.59
CA GLU A 61 7.95 11.36 -4.96
C GLU A 61 9.07 11.01 -3.97
N GLU A 62 8.75 10.84 -2.68
CA GLU A 62 9.60 10.16 -1.70
C GLU A 62 9.59 8.63 -1.86
N LYS A 63 9.57 8.15 -3.11
CA LYS A 63 9.71 6.73 -3.46
C LYS A 63 10.87 6.16 -2.62
N PRO A 64 10.67 5.08 -1.84
CA PRO A 64 11.82 4.40 -1.29
C PRO A 64 12.65 3.92 -2.48
N LYS A 65 13.83 4.51 -2.68
CA LYS A 65 14.78 4.20 -3.76
C LYS A 65 15.23 2.72 -3.82
N LYS A 66 14.62 1.83 -3.01
CA LYS A 66 15.11 0.50 -2.66
C LYS A 66 14.16 -0.66 -3.02
N ILE A 67 12.89 -0.45 -3.41
CA ILE A 67 12.01 -1.60 -3.73
C ILE A 67 12.52 -2.40 -4.94
N LYS A 68 13.12 -1.73 -5.93
CA LYS A 68 13.78 -2.40 -7.08
C LYS A 68 14.88 -3.38 -6.65
N ASP A 69 15.58 -3.08 -5.56
CA ASP A 69 16.62 -3.95 -5.00
C ASP A 69 16.04 -5.26 -4.43
N PHE A 70 14.72 -5.36 -4.30
CA PHE A 70 14.04 -6.54 -3.79
C PHE A 70 13.23 -7.31 -4.85
N TYR A 71 13.27 -6.88 -6.12
CA TYR A 71 12.54 -7.56 -7.19
C TYR A 71 12.93 -9.03 -7.36
N GLU A 72 14.21 -9.34 -7.14
CA GLU A 72 14.71 -10.72 -7.21
C GLU A 72 14.12 -11.66 -6.15
N TYR A 73 13.53 -11.11 -5.07
CA TYR A 73 12.88 -11.89 -4.02
C TYR A 73 11.37 -12.02 -4.22
N ILE A 74 10.79 -11.44 -5.27
CA ILE A 74 9.36 -11.52 -5.55
C ILE A 74 9.08 -12.78 -6.36
N ASP A 75 8.17 -13.64 -5.87
CA ASP A 75 7.71 -14.82 -6.59
C ASP A 75 6.70 -14.41 -7.66
N THR A 76 7.15 -14.39 -8.91
CA THR A 76 6.33 -14.07 -10.07
C THR A 76 5.75 -15.32 -10.75
N SER A 77 6.04 -16.53 -10.27
CA SER A 77 5.67 -17.80 -10.94
C SER A 77 4.17 -17.98 -11.17
N LYS A 78 3.34 -17.31 -10.35
CA LYS A 78 1.87 -17.35 -10.43
C LYS A 78 1.26 -16.03 -10.89
N LEU A 79 2.09 -15.05 -11.28
CA LEU A 79 1.66 -13.72 -11.66
C LEU A 79 1.73 -13.56 -13.19
N ARG A 80 0.89 -12.70 -13.74
CA ARG A 80 0.95 -12.30 -15.16
C ARG A 80 2.04 -11.24 -15.37
N ILE A 81 3.28 -11.59 -15.03
CA ILE A 81 4.45 -10.71 -15.07
C ILE A 81 5.50 -11.38 -15.95
N ASN A 82 5.77 -10.81 -17.12
CA ASN A 82 6.73 -11.34 -18.08
C ASN A 82 8.01 -10.50 -18.12
N SER A 83 8.01 -9.34 -17.47
CA SER A 83 9.13 -8.40 -17.48
C SER A 83 9.23 -7.62 -16.17
N ASN A 84 10.38 -7.00 -15.94
CA ASN A 84 10.56 -6.05 -14.84
C ASN A 84 9.67 -4.80 -15.00
N GLU A 85 9.26 -4.47 -16.22
CA GLU A 85 8.33 -3.37 -16.50
C GLU A 85 6.90 -3.71 -16.07
N ASP A 86 6.48 -4.97 -16.28
CA ASP A 86 5.21 -5.48 -15.75
C ASP A 86 5.22 -5.45 -14.23
N LEU A 87 6.32 -5.88 -13.62
CA LEU A 87 6.49 -5.86 -12.16
C LEU A 87 6.48 -4.43 -11.61
N GLU A 88 7.17 -3.50 -12.26
CA GLU A 88 7.13 -2.07 -11.89
C GLU A 88 5.72 -1.48 -12.04
N THR A 89 4.95 -1.94 -13.02
CA THR A 89 3.55 -1.53 -13.20
C THR A 89 2.69 -2.04 -12.05
N VAL A 90 2.80 -3.33 -11.70
CA VAL A 90 2.09 -3.93 -10.56
C VAL A 90 2.48 -3.26 -9.25
N GLU A 91 3.78 -3.01 -9.02
CA GLU A 91 4.30 -2.28 -7.87
C GLU A 91 3.66 -0.90 -7.74
N LYS A 92 3.62 -0.12 -8.84
CA LYS A 92 3.01 1.22 -8.86
C LYS A 92 1.53 1.18 -8.49
N ILE A 93 0.79 0.21 -9.00
CA ILE A 93 -0.64 0.03 -8.67
C ILE A 93 -0.79 -0.28 -7.18
N LEU A 94 -0.04 -1.26 -6.68
CA LEU A 94 -0.06 -1.67 -5.27
C LEU A 94 0.30 -0.52 -4.34
N PHE A 95 1.36 0.22 -4.64
CA PHE A 95 1.76 1.40 -3.86
C PHE A 95 0.66 2.47 -3.84
N THR A 96 0.06 2.72 -5.00
CA THR A 96 -1.03 3.71 -5.14
C THR A 96 -2.25 3.33 -4.31
N ILE A 97 -2.70 2.07 -4.33
CA ILE A 97 -3.87 1.68 -3.53
C ILE A 97 -3.53 1.64 -2.03
N THR A 98 -2.31 1.23 -1.67
CA THR A 98 -1.84 1.13 -0.28
C THR A 98 -1.74 2.51 0.37
N ALA A 99 -1.04 3.44 -0.28
CA ALA A 99 -0.92 4.81 0.22
C ALA A 99 -2.29 5.48 0.32
N LYS A 100 -3.22 5.19 -0.60
CA LYS A 100 -4.58 5.73 -0.59
C LYS A 100 -5.36 5.17 0.58
N ALA A 101 -5.24 3.88 0.86
CA ALA A 101 -5.89 3.26 2.00
C ALA A 101 -5.39 3.85 3.33
N ILE A 102 -4.09 4.15 3.45
CA ILE A 102 -3.53 4.80 4.65
C ILE A 102 -4.12 6.21 4.85
N VAL A 103 -4.17 7.01 3.79
CA VAL A 103 -4.75 8.36 3.86
C VAL A 103 -6.26 8.30 4.14
N MET A 104 -6.98 7.42 3.46
CA MET A 104 -8.43 7.31 3.57
C MET A 104 -8.88 6.65 4.88
N ARG A 105 -7.99 5.97 5.60
CA ARG A 105 -8.27 5.37 6.91
C ARG A 105 -8.97 6.34 7.86
N PHE A 106 -8.55 7.60 7.88
CA PHE A 106 -9.11 8.61 8.79
C PHE A 106 -10.57 8.96 8.51
N LYS A 107 -11.11 8.58 7.33
CA LYS A 107 -12.51 8.75 6.96
C LYS A 107 -13.40 7.57 7.37
N TYR A 108 -12.83 6.48 7.88
CA TYR A 108 -13.59 5.33 8.36
C TYR A 108 -13.81 5.37 9.88
N ASP A 109 -14.90 4.73 10.31
CA ASP A 109 -15.28 4.66 11.73
C ASP A 109 -14.30 3.82 12.56
N SER A 110 -13.64 2.84 11.94
CA SER A 110 -12.71 1.94 12.61
C SER A 110 -11.52 1.53 11.76
N LYS A 111 -10.53 0.99 12.47
CA LYS A 111 -9.24 0.49 11.97
C LYS A 111 -9.45 -0.77 11.12
N GLU A 112 -10.37 -1.61 11.57
CA GLU A 112 -10.79 -2.86 10.96
C GLU A 112 -11.53 -2.60 9.64
N LYS A 113 -12.51 -1.69 9.63
CA LYS A 113 -13.32 -1.37 8.44
C LYS A 113 -12.48 -0.80 7.31
N ALA A 114 -11.52 0.08 7.63
CA ALA A 114 -10.60 0.61 6.64
C ALA A 114 -9.69 -0.48 6.05
N ARG A 115 -9.25 -1.43 6.88
CA ARG A 115 -8.43 -2.56 6.46
C ARG A 115 -9.21 -3.52 5.57
N GLU A 116 -10.47 -3.82 5.90
CA GLU A 116 -11.35 -4.64 5.07
C GLU A 116 -11.52 -4.07 3.66
N GLU A 117 -11.78 -2.76 3.54
CA GLU A 117 -11.89 -2.09 2.23
C GLU A 117 -10.57 -2.07 1.45
N TYR A 118 -9.43 -2.04 2.15
CA TYR A 118 -8.12 -2.19 1.51
C TYR A 118 -7.89 -3.63 0.99
N LEU A 119 -8.18 -4.64 1.82
CA LEU A 119 -8.05 -6.05 1.42
C LEU A 119 -8.94 -6.40 0.24
N LYS A 120 -10.14 -5.84 0.18
CA LYS A 120 -11.05 -5.99 -0.97
C LYS A 120 -10.43 -5.46 -2.26
N GLN A 121 -9.76 -4.30 -2.23
CA GLN A 121 -9.04 -3.77 -3.39
C GLN A 121 -7.88 -4.69 -3.83
N ILE A 122 -7.14 -5.25 -2.86
CA ILE A 122 -6.08 -6.22 -3.11
C ILE A 122 -6.63 -7.49 -3.77
N GLU A 123 -7.78 -7.98 -3.31
CA GLU A 123 -8.43 -9.18 -3.86
C GLU A 123 -8.84 -8.98 -5.33
N TYR A 124 -9.48 -7.85 -5.65
CA TYR A 124 -9.83 -7.51 -7.03
C TYR A 124 -8.59 -7.36 -7.93
N LEU A 125 -7.49 -6.84 -7.41
CA LEU A 125 -6.24 -6.76 -8.16
C LEU A 125 -5.63 -8.16 -8.39
N LYS A 126 -5.69 -9.02 -7.37
CA LYS A 126 -5.12 -10.37 -7.40
C LYS A 126 -5.86 -11.30 -8.37
N TYR A 127 -7.18 -11.25 -8.39
CA TYR A 127 -8.02 -12.17 -9.17
C TYR A 127 -8.61 -11.53 -10.44
N GLY A 128 -8.47 -10.22 -10.60
CA GLY A 128 -9.07 -9.47 -11.69
C GLY A 128 -10.56 -9.20 -11.47
N ILE A 129 -11.11 -8.32 -12.32
CA ILE A 129 -12.52 -7.88 -12.24
C ILE A 129 -13.38 -8.57 -13.30
N LEU A 130 -12.79 -8.85 -14.47
CA LEU A 130 -13.50 -9.49 -15.57
C LEU A 130 -13.77 -10.95 -15.22
N LYS A 131 -15.06 -11.32 -15.22
CA LYS A 131 -15.47 -12.73 -15.09
C LYS A 131 -14.98 -13.49 -16.32
N GLN A 132 -14.34 -14.63 -16.08
CA GLN A 132 -13.95 -15.59 -17.11
C GLN A 132 -15.09 -16.54 -17.42
#